data_AF-A0A1M7S2N9-F1
#
_entry.id   AF-A0A1M7S2N9-F1
#
_cell.length_a   1.000
_cell.length_b   1.000
_cell.length_c   1.000
_cell.angle_alpha   90.00
_cell.angle_beta   90.00
_cell.angle_gamma   90.00
#
_symmetry.space_group_name_H-M   'P 1'
#
loop_
_entity.id
_entity.type
_entity.pdbx_description
1 polymer ?
#
loop_
_entity_poly.entity_id
_entity_poly.type
_entity_poly.pdbx_seq_one_letter_code
_entity_poly.pdbx_strand_id
1 'polypeptide(L)'
;MHESTQISRGEGTVTVIFNTASTTEISPPAIRAGDYKQLVDSCFTAKELSYIDEGSNAEVSFTFVMSDEIPSAEVSSQFEVAIANIEKEIGKVSEGVFFDARSTKAIGDSDSSVDSLKEPVEFQFDVPLYLRKENREYYVLANNKGVCTLLNDIDKEADTITIEANSIANCLILYQDGVPKSESTSKFQITSSHLFIVSILILVGIWFFVDRVHSRI
;
A
#
# COMPACT_ATOMS: atom_id res chain seq x y z
N MET A 1 7.16 10.91 15.88
CA MET A 1 5.70 10.98 15.95
C MET A 1 5.18 9.68 16.55
N HIS A 2 4.13 9.76 17.37
CA HIS A 2 3.49 8.60 17.98
C HIS A 2 1.99 8.75 17.76
N GLU A 3 1.40 7.80 17.05
CA GLU A 3 -0.03 7.74 16.77
C GLU A 3 -0.59 6.44 17.31
N SER A 4 -1.73 6.50 17.98
CA SER A 4 -2.44 5.31 18.44
C SER A 4 -3.89 5.34 18.02
N THR A 5 -4.42 4.16 17.69
CA THR A 5 -5.83 3.96 17.31
C THR A 5 -6.34 2.71 18.02
N GLN A 6 -7.47 2.83 18.70
CA GLN A 6 -8.12 1.70 19.34
C GLN A 6 -9.14 1.06 18.41
N ILE A 7 -9.05 -0.26 18.25
CA ILE A 7 -9.94 -1.07 17.43
C ILE A 7 -10.69 -2.03 18.35
N SER A 8 -12.00 -1.84 18.47
CA SER A 8 -12.86 -2.80 19.18
C SER A 8 -13.02 -4.08 18.37
N ARG A 9 -12.88 -5.22 19.04
CA ARG A 9 -13.03 -6.55 18.44
C ARG A 9 -13.62 -7.52 19.47
N GLY A 10 -14.79 -8.07 19.16
CA GLY A 10 -15.58 -8.86 20.12
C GLY A 10 -15.84 -8.06 21.40
N GLU A 11 -15.52 -8.65 22.55
CA GLU A 11 -15.59 -7.98 23.85
C GLU A 11 -14.29 -7.24 24.22
N GLY A 12 -13.19 -7.46 23.49
CA GLY A 12 -11.88 -6.86 23.74
C GLY A 12 -11.56 -5.63 22.90
N THR A 13 -10.33 -5.15 23.04
CA THR A 13 -9.81 -3.99 22.29
C THR A 13 -8.36 -4.20 21.91
N VAL A 14 -8.00 -3.81 20.69
CA VAL A 14 -6.62 -3.79 20.19
C VAL A 14 -6.17 -2.34 20.03
N THR A 15 -5.06 -1.97 20.66
CA THR A 15 -4.41 -0.68 20.43
C THR A 15 -3.38 -0.84 19.32
N VAL A 16 -3.58 -0.17 18.18
CA VAL A 16 -2.63 -0.10 17.09
C VAL A 16 -1.79 1.16 17.25
N ILE A 17 -0.48 1.02 17.23
CA ILE A 17 0.46 2.13 17.44
C ILE A 17 1.39 2.24 16.23
N PHE A 18 1.53 3.45 15.69
CA PHE A 18 2.55 3.81 14.71
C PHE A 18 3.53 4.80 15.36
N ASN A 19 4.78 4.36 15.46
CA ASN A 19 5.91 5.16 15.92
C ASN A 19 6.78 5.51 14.71
N THR A 20 6.82 6.77 14.33
CA THR A 20 7.76 7.22 13.28
C THR A 20 8.84 8.10 13.90
N ALA A 21 10.10 7.83 13.59
CA ALA A 21 11.24 8.60 14.07
C ALA A 21 12.15 8.96 12.89
N SER A 22 12.99 9.96 13.07
CA SER A 22 14.00 10.35 12.09
C SER A 22 15.35 10.45 12.79
N THR A 23 16.40 9.94 12.15
CA THR A 23 17.79 10.15 12.57
C THR A 23 18.38 11.46 12.03
N THR A 24 17.62 12.18 11.20
CA THR A 24 18.02 13.43 10.54
C THR A 24 17.34 14.63 11.20
N GLU A 25 17.68 15.85 10.76
CA GLU A 25 16.99 17.08 11.18
C GLU A 25 15.58 17.21 10.58
N ILE A 26 15.23 16.35 9.62
CA ILE A 26 13.94 16.37 8.94
C ILE A 26 12.93 15.59 9.77
N SER A 27 11.74 16.18 9.95
CA SER A 27 10.64 15.49 10.64
C SER A 27 10.24 14.21 9.89
N PRO A 28 10.04 13.08 10.59
CA PRO A 28 9.64 11.84 9.94
C PRO A 28 8.21 11.99 9.39
N PRO A 29 7.90 11.37 8.24
CA PRO A 29 6.54 11.36 7.71
C PRO A 29 5.59 10.55 8.58
N ALA A 30 4.30 10.77 8.37
CA ALA A 30 3.25 9.92 8.91
C ALA A 30 3.16 8.63 8.12
N ILE A 31 2.85 7.53 8.82
CA ILE A 31 2.59 6.22 8.24
C ILE A 31 1.33 5.68 8.91
N ARG A 32 0.40 5.20 8.08
CA ARG A 32 -0.91 4.74 8.52
C ARG A 32 -1.37 3.52 7.74
N ALA A 33 -2.28 2.77 8.31
CA ALA A 33 -2.94 1.66 7.64
C ALA A 33 -4.13 2.17 6.81
N GLY A 34 -4.39 1.56 5.65
CA GLY A 34 -5.60 1.81 4.87
C GLY A 34 -6.86 1.30 5.61
N ASP A 35 -6.79 0.07 6.15
CA ASP A 35 -7.82 -0.51 7.01
C ASP A 35 -7.19 -1.09 8.29
N TYR A 36 -7.44 -0.42 9.42
CA TYR A 36 -6.93 -0.84 10.72
C TYR A 36 -7.54 -2.15 11.23
N LYS A 37 -8.77 -2.51 10.83
CA LYS A 37 -9.37 -3.81 11.20
C LYS A 37 -8.69 -4.94 10.44
N GLN A 38 -8.47 -4.75 9.14
CA GLN A 38 -7.71 -5.70 8.33
C GLN A 38 -6.29 -5.88 8.87
N LEU A 39 -5.63 -4.78 9.26
CA LEU A 39 -4.30 -4.84 9.88
C LEU A 39 -4.29 -5.69 11.14
N VAL A 40 -5.22 -5.44 12.07
CA VAL A 40 -5.34 -6.25 13.30
C VAL A 40 -5.54 -7.73 12.96
N ASP A 41 -6.46 -8.05 12.05
CA ASP A 41 -6.76 -9.43 11.70
C ASP A 41 -5.59 -10.15 11.02
N SER A 42 -4.72 -9.39 10.38
CA SER A 42 -3.48 -9.88 9.75
C SER A 42 -2.31 -10.06 10.72
N CYS A 43 -2.26 -9.34 11.84
CA CYS A 43 -1.16 -9.40 12.81
C CYS A 43 -1.31 -10.52 13.84
N PHE A 44 -2.55 -10.88 14.18
CA PHE A 44 -2.84 -11.86 15.22
C PHE A 44 -3.25 -13.21 14.62
N THR A 45 -2.83 -14.29 15.27
CA THR A 45 -3.26 -15.65 14.94
C THR A 45 -4.72 -15.84 15.32
N ALA A 46 -5.39 -16.83 14.71
CA ALA A 46 -6.78 -17.14 15.05
C ALA A 46 -7.01 -17.41 16.54
N LYS A 47 -6.02 -18.01 17.22
CA LYS A 47 -6.08 -18.29 18.65
C LYS A 47 -5.99 -17.00 19.48
N GLU A 48 -5.08 -16.09 19.14
CA GLU A 48 -4.95 -14.79 19.79
C GLU A 48 -6.21 -13.93 19.57
N LEU A 49 -6.75 -13.93 18.35
CA LEU A 49 -8.01 -13.24 18.05
C LEU A 49 -9.17 -13.76 18.90
N SER A 50 -9.27 -15.07 19.15
CA SER A 50 -10.28 -15.64 20.07
C SER A 50 -10.15 -15.08 21.48
N TYR A 51 -8.92 -14.93 22.00
CA TYR A 51 -8.72 -14.35 23.33
C TYR A 51 -9.12 -12.87 23.39
N ILE A 52 -8.88 -12.12 22.31
CA ILE A 52 -9.34 -10.74 22.19
C ILE A 52 -10.87 -10.70 22.12
N ASP A 53 -11.48 -11.57 21.31
CA ASP A 53 -12.94 -11.66 21.17
C ASP A 53 -13.63 -11.99 22.51
N GLU A 54 -12.96 -12.74 23.39
CA GLU A 54 -13.39 -13.09 24.76
C GLU A 54 -13.11 -11.99 25.82
N GLY A 55 -12.60 -10.82 25.41
CA GLY A 55 -12.43 -9.65 26.28
C GLY A 55 -11.00 -9.27 26.64
N SER A 56 -9.98 -9.94 26.07
CA SER A 56 -8.59 -9.57 26.30
C SER A 56 -8.24 -8.27 25.57
N ASN A 57 -7.39 -7.44 26.20
CA ASN A 57 -6.78 -6.30 25.54
C ASN A 57 -5.45 -6.72 24.89
N ALA A 58 -5.20 -6.20 23.70
CA ALA A 58 -3.96 -6.41 22.96
C ALA A 58 -3.38 -5.09 22.44
N GLU A 59 -2.10 -5.13 22.10
CA GLU A 59 -1.40 -4.03 21.45
C GLU A 59 -0.63 -4.56 20.24
N VAL A 60 -0.56 -3.77 19.17
CA VAL A 60 0.36 -3.97 18.07
C VAL A 60 1.03 -2.64 17.75
N SER A 61 2.35 -2.64 17.69
CA SER A 61 3.18 -1.46 17.52
C SER A 61 4.07 -1.63 16.30
N PHE A 62 4.06 -0.63 15.43
CA PHE A 62 4.92 -0.53 14.26
C PHE A 62 5.85 0.66 14.45
N THR A 63 7.15 0.43 14.29
CA THR A 63 8.18 1.45 14.41
C THR A 63 8.89 1.61 13.08
N PHE A 64 8.91 2.83 12.55
CA PHE A 64 9.61 3.20 11.33
C PHE A 64 10.61 4.30 11.65
N VAL A 65 11.90 4.03 11.45
CA VAL A 65 12.96 5.01 11.66
C VAL A 65 13.51 5.44 10.31
N MET A 66 13.19 6.68 9.93
CA MET A 66 13.68 7.34 8.73
C MET A 66 15.17 7.67 8.88
N SER A 67 15.97 7.35 7.86
CA SER A 67 17.40 7.62 7.80
C SER A 67 17.83 7.91 6.36
N ASP A 68 18.84 8.77 6.20
CA ASP A 68 19.50 9.01 4.91
C ASP A 68 20.52 7.90 4.58
N GLU A 69 20.95 7.16 5.60
CA GLU A 69 21.93 6.08 5.46
C GLU A 69 21.30 4.72 5.77
N ILE A 70 21.67 3.72 4.96
CA ILE A 70 21.32 2.31 5.20
C ILE A 70 22.32 1.76 6.23
N PRO A 71 21.87 1.23 7.38
CA PRO A 71 22.72 1.00 8.55
C PRO A 71 23.72 -0.16 8.42
N SER A 72 23.57 -1.02 7.41
CA SER A 72 24.43 -2.18 7.19
C SER A 72 24.88 -2.26 5.74
N ALA A 73 26.18 -2.48 5.54
CA ALA A 73 26.76 -2.70 4.21
C ALA A 73 26.12 -3.91 3.49
N GLU A 74 25.73 -4.94 4.25
CA GLU A 74 25.00 -6.09 3.69
C GLU A 74 23.64 -5.66 3.14
N VAL A 75 22.86 -4.92 3.93
CA VAL A 75 21.54 -4.42 3.53
C VAL A 75 21.65 -3.46 2.35
N SER A 76 22.65 -2.57 2.36
CA SER A 76 22.95 -1.67 1.24
C SER A 76 23.20 -2.45 -0.05
N SER A 77 24.06 -3.47 0.00
CA SER A 77 24.37 -4.29 -1.17
C SER A 77 23.15 -5.04 -1.72
N GLN A 78 22.23 -5.47 -0.85
CA GLN A 78 20.99 -6.12 -1.26
C GLN A 78 20.07 -5.15 -2.01
N PHE A 79 19.94 -3.90 -1.54
CA PHE A 79 19.21 -2.86 -2.24
C PHE A 79 19.86 -2.48 -3.57
N GLU A 80 21.18 -2.30 -3.62
CA GLU A 80 21.92 -1.97 -4.85
C GLU A 80 21.69 -3.03 -5.95
N VAL A 81 21.79 -4.31 -5.59
CA VAL A 81 21.53 -5.42 -6.54
C VAL A 81 20.08 -5.41 -7.01
N ALA A 82 19.13 -5.16 -6.11
CA ALA A 82 17.71 -5.12 -6.44
C ALA A 82 17.37 -3.93 -7.35
N ILE A 83 17.90 -2.73 -7.05
CA ILE A 83 17.75 -1.53 -7.88
C ILE A 83 18.29 -1.80 -9.29
N ALA A 84 19.50 -2.33 -9.41
CA ALA A 84 20.10 -2.65 -10.71
C ALA A 84 19.27 -3.66 -11.53
N ASN A 85 18.48 -4.51 -10.88
CA ASN A 85 17.56 -5.41 -11.57
C ASN A 85 16.26 -4.72 -11.97
N ILE A 86 15.67 -3.92 -11.07
CA ILE A 86 14.44 -3.16 -11.33
C ILE A 86 14.65 -2.15 -12.46
N GLU A 87 15.82 -1.50 -12.52
CA GLU A 87 16.13 -0.53 -13.58
C GLU A 87 16.14 -1.14 -14.99
N LYS A 88 16.31 -2.47 -15.11
CA LYS A 88 16.18 -3.19 -16.40
C LYS A 88 14.74 -3.27 -16.86
N GLU A 89 13.78 -3.22 -15.93
CA GLU A 89 12.35 -3.40 -16.21
C GLU A 89 11.63 -2.06 -16.35
N ILE A 90 11.86 -1.12 -15.42
CA ILE A 90 11.14 0.16 -15.35
C ILE A 90 11.99 1.37 -15.74
N GLY A 91 13.26 1.14 -16.10
CA GLY A 91 14.21 2.21 -16.40
C GLY A 91 14.86 2.80 -15.14
N LYS A 92 15.71 3.80 -15.35
CA LYS A 92 16.54 4.39 -14.27
C LYS A 92 15.68 4.97 -13.15
N VAL A 93 16.03 4.66 -11.90
CA VAL A 93 15.36 5.20 -10.71
C VAL A 93 16.33 6.05 -9.89
N SER A 94 15.80 6.88 -9.01
CA SER A 94 16.57 7.62 -8.03
C SER A 94 16.20 7.18 -6.62
N GLU A 95 17.19 7.12 -5.74
CA GLU A 95 16.99 6.78 -4.33
C GLU A 95 16.42 7.99 -3.58
N GLY A 96 15.39 7.73 -2.78
CA GLY A 96 14.75 8.70 -1.91
C GLY A 96 15.24 8.56 -0.48
N VAL A 97 14.47 7.85 0.35
CA VAL A 97 14.72 7.75 1.79
C VAL A 97 14.52 6.33 2.30
N PHE A 98 15.33 5.94 3.27
CA PHE A 98 15.29 4.62 3.89
C PHE A 98 14.50 4.65 5.20
N PHE A 99 13.77 3.56 5.48
CA PHE A 99 13.11 3.30 6.75
C PHE A 99 13.53 1.95 7.31
N ASP A 100 14.06 1.96 8.53
CA ASP A 100 14.21 0.77 9.37
C ASP A 100 12.85 0.47 10.03
N ALA A 101 12.25 -0.66 9.67
CA ALA A 101 10.90 -1.02 10.07
C ALA A 101 10.91 -2.22 11.03
N ARG A 102 10.20 -2.07 12.15
CA ARG A 102 10.07 -3.10 13.18
C ARG A 102 8.65 -3.15 13.69
N SER A 103 8.20 -4.32 14.11
CA SER A 103 6.85 -4.50 14.63
C SER A 103 6.84 -5.49 15.78
N THR A 104 6.02 -5.18 16.77
CA THR A 104 5.75 -6.04 17.92
C THR A 104 4.27 -6.09 18.20
N LYS A 105 3.80 -7.19 18.77
CA LYS A 105 2.47 -7.34 19.33
C LYS A 105 2.55 -7.87 20.75
N ALA A 106 1.56 -7.51 21.55
CA ALA A 106 1.40 -8.00 22.90
C ALA A 106 -0.06 -8.39 23.17
N ILE A 107 -0.24 -9.49 23.90
CA ILE A 107 -1.54 -9.90 24.45
C ILE A 107 -1.32 -10.39 25.89
N GLY A 108 -1.97 -9.73 26.85
CA GLY A 108 -1.65 -9.90 28.28
C GLY A 108 -0.18 -9.63 28.56
N ASP A 109 0.51 -10.59 29.19
CA ASP A 109 1.94 -10.49 29.53
C ASP A 109 2.89 -11.05 28.45
N SER A 110 2.36 -11.48 27.30
CA SER A 110 3.15 -12.08 26.22
C SER A 110 3.41 -11.08 25.09
N ASP A 111 4.68 -10.96 24.67
CA ASP A 111 5.11 -10.15 23.54
C ASP A 111 5.75 -10.99 22.43
N SER A 112 5.61 -10.56 21.18
CA SER A 112 6.24 -11.20 20.01
C SER A 112 6.40 -10.24 18.84
N SER A 113 7.28 -10.55 17.88
CA SER A 113 7.42 -9.74 16.66
C SER A 113 6.32 -10.05 15.64
N VAL A 114 6.05 -9.10 14.74
CA VAL A 114 5.08 -9.26 13.65
C VAL A 114 5.79 -9.13 12.29
N ASP A 115 6.54 -10.16 11.91
CA ASP A 115 7.35 -10.11 10.70
C ASP A 115 6.50 -10.26 9.41
N SER A 116 5.42 -11.04 9.49
CA SER A 116 4.54 -11.38 8.37
C SER A 116 3.08 -11.10 8.69
N LEU A 117 2.34 -10.65 7.70
CA LEU A 117 0.90 -10.41 7.75
C LEU A 117 0.17 -11.58 7.08
N LYS A 118 -0.94 -12.01 7.69
CA LYS A 118 -1.74 -13.14 7.16
C LYS A 118 -2.32 -12.84 5.78
N GLU A 119 -2.86 -11.63 5.62
CA GLU A 119 -3.33 -11.09 4.35
C GLU A 119 -2.56 -9.81 4.04
N PRO A 120 -2.38 -9.44 2.76
CA PRO A 120 -1.79 -8.16 2.40
C PRO A 120 -2.60 -7.00 3.00
N VAL A 121 -1.90 -5.97 3.46
CA VAL A 121 -2.48 -4.78 4.09
C VAL A 121 -1.96 -3.53 3.40
N GLU A 122 -2.84 -2.57 3.17
CA GLU A 122 -2.46 -1.26 2.65
C GLU A 122 -1.78 -0.41 3.73
N PHE A 123 -0.61 0.12 3.39
CA PHE A 123 0.09 1.13 4.17
C PHE A 123 0.25 2.40 3.34
N GLN A 124 -0.10 3.53 3.94
CA GLN A 124 0.06 4.83 3.35
C GLN A 124 1.16 5.60 4.07
N PHE A 125 2.14 6.05 3.30
CA PHE A 125 3.26 6.85 3.75
C PHE A 125 3.05 8.27 3.24
N ASP A 126 3.16 9.26 4.12
CA ASP A 126 3.28 10.63 3.65
C ASP A 126 4.66 10.80 3.01
N VAL A 127 4.72 11.45 1.85
CA VAL A 127 5.99 11.74 1.17
C VAL A 127 6.69 12.88 1.92
N PRO A 128 7.97 12.78 2.29
CA PRO A 128 8.71 13.90 2.85
C PRO A 128 8.70 15.13 1.92
N LEU A 129 8.56 16.34 2.47
CA LEU A 129 8.37 17.56 1.67
C LEU A 129 9.44 17.79 0.60
N TYR A 130 10.69 17.43 0.88
CA TYR A 130 11.81 17.56 -0.06
C TYR A 130 11.79 16.53 -1.21
N LEU A 131 11.03 15.45 -1.07
CA LEU A 131 10.82 14.44 -2.11
C LEU A 131 9.56 14.69 -2.94
N ARG A 132 8.62 15.54 -2.50
CA ARG A 132 7.37 15.84 -3.21
C ARG A 132 7.65 16.59 -4.51
N LYS A 133 7.10 16.09 -5.62
CA LYS A 133 7.21 16.74 -6.94
C LYS A 133 6.07 16.31 -7.86
N GLU A 134 5.57 17.26 -8.66
CA GLU A 134 4.60 16.94 -9.71
C GLU A 134 5.20 16.01 -10.78
N ASN A 135 4.38 15.08 -11.28
CA ASN A 135 4.79 14.07 -12.28
C ASN A 135 6.01 13.24 -11.85
N ARG A 136 6.10 12.97 -10.54
CA ARG A 136 7.01 11.99 -9.97
C ARG A 136 6.23 10.73 -9.65
N GLU A 137 6.74 9.59 -10.09
CA GLU A 137 6.23 8.29 -9.66
C GLU A 137 7.12 7.77 -8.54
N TYR A 138 6.48 7.22 -7.52
CA TYR A 138 7.14 6.63 -6.36
C TYR A 138 7.01 5.11 -6.36
N TYR A 139 8.01 4.48 -5.78
CA TYR A 139 8.07 3.04 -5.59
C TYR A 139 8.64 2.76 -4.21
N VAL A 140 8.27 1.64 -3.60
CA VAL A 140 8.86 1.19 -2.33
C VAL A 140 9.55 -0.13 -2.56
N LEU A 141 10.86 -0.17 -2.35
CA LEU A 141 11.62 -1.39 -2.36
C LEU A 141 11.69 -1.92 -0.92
N ALA A 142 11.01 -3.03 -0.65
CA ALA A 142 10.96 -3.64 0.68
C ALA A 142 11.93 -4.82 0.77
N ASN A 143 12.78 -4.83 1.79
CA ASN A 143 13.75 -5.90 2.08
C ASN A 143 13.32 -6.70 3.31
N ASN A 144 12.73 -7.86 3.06
CA ASN A 144 12.37 -8.81 4.10
C ASN A 144 13.44 -9.90 4.20
N LYS A 145 14.32 -9.77 5.22
CA LYS A 145 15.35 -10.77 5.55
C LYS A 145 16.24 -11.14 4.33
N GLY A 146 16.62 -10.14 3.54
CA GLY A 146 17.47 -10.29 2.35
C GLY A 146 16.73 -10.43 1.03
N VAL A 147 15.40 -10.62 1.05
CA VAL A 147 14.59 -10.68 -0.17
C VAL A 147 13.99 -9.30 -0.44
N CYS A 148 14.48 -8.65 -1.49
CA CYS A 148 13.98 -7.34 -1.94
C CYS A 148 12.80 -7.51 -2.91
N THR A 149 11.69 -6.83 -2.63
CA THR A 149 10.48 -6.82 -3.46
C THR A 149 10.09 -5.39 -3.79
N LEU A 150 9.84 -5.11 -5.07
CA LEU A 150 9.31 -3.83 -5.52
C LEU A 150 7.80 -3.77 -5.26
N LEU A 151 7.37 -2.75 -4.52
CA LEU A 151 5.97 -2.42 -4.27
C LEU A 151 5.66 -1.11 -5.00
N ASN A 152 4.63 -1.15 -5.84
CA ASN A 152 4.21 0.00 -6.62
C ASN A 152 3.29 0.88 -5.79
N ASP A 153 3.40 2.19 -5.98
CA ASP A 153 2.40 3.13 -5.47
C ASP A 153 1.06 2.97 -6.22
N ILE A 154 0.00 2.71 -5.45
CA ILE A 154 -1.35 2.43 -5.94
C ILE A 154 -2.17 3.72 -6.08
N ASP A 155 -1.91 4.74 -5.26
CA ASP A 155 -2.71 5.97 -5.25
C ASP A 155 -2.23 7.01 -6.29
N LYS A 156 -0.91 7.06 -6.56
CA LYS A 156 -0.26 7.99 -7.51
C LYS A 156 -0.43 9.46 -7.15
N GLU A 157 -0.66 9.76 -5.88
CA GLU A 157 -0.70 11.13 -5.37
C GLU A 157 0.71 11.67 -5.14
N ALA A 158 0.88 12.99 -5.20
CA ALA A 158 2.22 13.59 -5.10
C ALA A 158 2.74 13.68 -3.65
N ASP A 159 1.83 13.57 -2.68
CA ASP A 159 2.09 13.76 -1.26
C ASP A 159 1.92 12.50 -0.42
N THR A 160 1.39 11.41 -1.00
CA THR A 160 1.29 10.10 -0.36
C THR A 160 1.81 8.99 -1.25
N ILE A 161 2.21 7.88 -0.63
CA ILE A 161 2.55 6.62 -1.29
C ILE A 161 1.70 5.55 -0.63
N THR A 162 0.85 4.87 -1.39
CA THR A 162 0.05 3.75 -0.89
C THR A 162 0.56 2.45 -1.47
N ILE A 163 0.98 1.53 -0.59
CA ILE A 163 1.46 0.20 -0.97
C ILE A 163 0.65 -0.89 -0.30
N GLU A 164 0.54 -2.03 -0.96
CA GLU A 164 -0.01 -3.25 -0.38
C GLU A 164 1.17 -4.17 0.02
N ALA A 165 1.28 -4.51 1.30
CA ALA A 165 2.40 -5.28 1.84
C ALA A 165 1.92 -6.50 2.65
N ASN A 166 2.67 -7.59 2.54
CA ASN A 166 2.42 -8.85 3.28
C ASN A 166 3.40 -9.07 4.45
N SER A 167 4.33 -8.14 4.67
CA SER A 167 5.35 -8.24 5.72
C SER A 167 5.78 -6.86 6.16
N ILE A 168 6.25 -6.75 7.40
CA ILE A 168 6.86 -5.54 7.93
C ILE A 168 8.36 -5.67 7.73
N ALA A 169 8.90 -4.82 6.86
CA ALA A 169 10.25 -4.96 6.34
C ALA A 169 10.90 -3.58 6.17
N ASN A 170 12.23 -3.55 6.28
CA ASN A 170 13.00 -2.36 5.96
C ASN A 170 12.71 -1.94 4.53
N CYS A 171 12.51 -0.65 4.29
CA CYS A 171 12.14 -0.20 2.96
C CYS A 171 12.91 1.04 2.51
N LEU A 172 13.07 1.14 1.20
CA LEU A 172 13.71 2.27 0.52
C LEU A 172 12.70 2.85 -0.48
N ILE A 173 12.38 4.13 -0.32
CA ILE A 173 11.58 4.85 -1.31
C ILE A 173 12.48 5.13 -2.52
N LEU A 174 11.99 4.76 -3.70
CA LEU A 174 12.59 5.08 -5.00
C LEU A 174 11.63 6.00 -5.77
N TYR A 175 12.17 6.76 -6.72
CA TYR A 175 11.33 7.62 -7.57
C TYR A 175 11.86 7.79 -8.99
N GLN A 176 10.95 8.15 -9.89
CA GLN A 176 11.23 8.54 -11.26
C GLN A 176 10.58 9.89 -11.59
N ASP A 177 11.33 10.76 -12.23
CA ASP A 177 10.86 12.08 -12.66
C ASP A 177 10.36 12.07 -14.10
N GLY A 178 9.34 12.88 -14.37
CA GLY A 178 8.90 13.14 -15.74
C GLY A 178 8.15 11.98 -16.38
N VAL A 179 7.66 11.05 -15.57
CA VAL A 179 6.71 10.05 -16.04
C VAL A 179 5.36 10.75 -16.24
N PRO A 180 4.79 10.77 -17.47
CA PRO A 180 3.50 11.38 -17.68
C PRO A 180 2.47 10.62 -16.86
N LYS A 181 1.69 11.31 -16.01
CA LYS A 181 0.60 10.71 -15.24
C LYS A 181 -0.25 9.87 -16.20
N SER A 182 -0.21 8.56 -16.03
CA SER A 182 -1.19 7.70 -16.66
C SER A 182 -2.52 8.08 -16.02
N GLU A 183 -3.31 8.90 -16.71
CA GLU A 183 -4.72 9.09 -16.37
C GLU A 183 -5.27 7.70 -16.13
N SER A 184 -5.75 7.44 -14.92
CA SER A 184 -6.50 6.23 -14.63
C SER A 184 -7.70 6.26 -15.58
N THR A 185 -7.55 5.61 -16.74
CA THR A 185 -8.68 5.22 -17.54
C THR A 185 -9.47 4.31 -16.62
N SER A 186 -10.47 4.89 -15.96
CA SER A 186 -11.55 4.15 -15.36
C SER A 186 -11.89 3.07 -16.38
N LYS A 187 -11.60 1.82 -16.04
CA LYS A 187 -12.02 0.70 -16.88
C LYS A 187 -13.53 0.80 -16.86
N PHE A 188 -14.12 1.39 -17.89
CA PHE A 188 -15.55 1.37 -18.09
C PHE A 188 -15.88 -0.09 -18.32
N GLN A 189 -16.18 -0.80 -17.24
CA GLN A 189 -16.63 -2.18 -17.27
C GLN A 189 -18.01 -2.15 -17.89
N ILE A 190 -18.08 -2.35 -19.21
CA ILE A 190 -19.33 -2.69 -19.87
C ILE A 190 -19.73 -4.05 -19.31
N THR A 191 -20.59 -4.04 -18.28
CA THR A 191 -21.22 -5.26 -17.79
C THR A 191 -22.08 -5.82 -18.91
N SER A 192 -22.07 -7.15 -19.04
CA SER A 192 -22.80 -7.92 -20.07
C SER A 192 -24.29 -7.55 -20.21
N SER A 193 -24.88 -6.95 -19.17
CA SER A 193 -26.27 -6.47 -19.18
C SER A 193 -26.53 -5.34 -20.19
N HIS A 194 -25.54 -4.50 -20.51
CA HIS A 194 -25.74 -3.35 -21.42
C HIS A 194 -25.58 -3.69 -22.91
N LEU A 195 -24.95 -4.83 -23.26
CA LEU A 195 -24.84 -5.26 -24.67
C LEU A 195 -26.20 -5.59 -25.29
N PHE A 196 -27.12 -6.14 -24.49
CA PHE A 196 -28.47 -6.45 -24.96
C PHE A 196 -29.27 -5.19 -25.30
N ILE A 197 -29.17 -4.15 -24.46
CA ILE A 197 -29.89 -2.88 -24.67
C ILE A 197 -29.40 -2.17 -25.94
N VAL A 198 -28.08 -2.14 -26.18
CA VAL A 198 -27.52 -1.55 -27.40
C VAL A 198 -27.94 -2.35 -28.64
N SER A 199 -27.96 -3.69 -28.57
CA SER A 199 -28.42 -4.52 -29.69
C SER A 199 -29.90 -4.30 -30.02
N ILE A 200 -30.75 -4.12 -29.01
CA ILE A 200 -32.20 -3.88 -29.18
C ILE A 200 -32.42 -2.51 -29.84
N LEU A 201 -31.71 -1.47 -29.40
CA LEU A 201 -31.84 -0.14 -30.00
C LEU A 201 -31.38 -0.11 -31.47
N ILE A 202 -30.33 -0.86 -31.81
CA ILE A 202 -29.87 -1.01 -33.20
C ILE A 202 -30.93 -1.74 -34.04
N LEU A 203 -31.50 -2.84 -33.53
CA LEU A 203 -32.56 -3.58 -34.23
C LEU A 203 -33.83 -2.76 -34.45
N VAL A 204 -34.26 -1.98 -33.45
CA VAL A 204 -35.42 -1.08 -33.57
C VAL A 204 -35.13 0.04 -34.59
N GLY A 205 -33.91 0.59 -34.59
CA GLY A 205 -33.48 1.58 -35.57
C GLY A 205 -33.50 1.03 -37.01
N ILE A 206 -33.01 -0.20 -37.21
CA ILE A 206 -33.04 -0.87 -38.51
C ILE A 206 -34.49 -1.15 -38.95
N TRP A 207 -35.36 -1.61 -38.05
CA TRP A 207 -36.77 -1.85 -38.36
C TRP A 207 -37.49 -0.55 -38.76
N PHE A 208 -37.29 0.54 -38.01
CA PHE A 208 -37.88 1.84 -38.33
C PHE A 208 -37.36 2.41 -39.66
N PHE A 209 -36.10 2.15 -40.00
CA PHE A 209 -35.52 2.55 -41.27
C PHE A 209 -36.15 1.78 -42.45
N VAL A 210 -36.31 0.47 -42.31
CA VAL A 210 -36.97 -0.38 -43.33
C VAL A 210 -38.43 0.01 -43.50
N ASP A 211 -39.17 0.25 -42.42
CA ASP A 211 -40.58 0.66 -42.45
C ASP A 211 -40.77 2.02 -43.14
N ARG A 212 -39.88 2.98 -42.86
CA ARG A 212 -39.89 4.30 -43.52
C ARG A 212 -39.58 4.24 -45.01
N VAL A 213 -38.77 3.28 -45.46
CA VAL A 213 -38.47 3.07 -46.89
C VAL A 213 -39.63 2.40 -47.61
N HIS A 214 -40.32 1.45 -46.97
CA HIS A 214 -41.48 0.77 -47.56
C HIS A 214 -42.75 1.64 -47.63
N SER A 215 -42.94 2.58 -46.70
CA SER A 215 -44.05 3.55 -46.72
C SER A 215 -43.98 4.59 -47.86
N ARG A 216 -42.90 4.61 -48.66
CA ARG A 216 -42.68 5.57 -49.77
C ARG A 216 -42.75 4.95 -51.17
N ILE A 217 -43.27 3.72 -51.29
CA ILE A 217 -43.62 3.06 -52.56
C ILE A 217 -45.15 2.95 -52.62
#